data_AF-A0A821QXE7-F1
#
_entry.id   AF-A0A821QXE7-F1
#
_cell.length_a   1.000
_cell.length_b   1.000
_cell.length_c   1.000
_cell.angle_alpha   90.00
_cell.angle_beta   90.00
_cell.angle_gamma   90.00
#
_symmetry.space_group_name_H-M   'P 1'
#
loop_
_entity.id
_entity.type
_entity.pdbx_description
1 polymer ?
#
loop_
_entity_poly.entity_id
_entity_poly.type
_entity_poly.pdbx_seq_one_letter_code
_entity_poly.pdbx_strand_id
1 'polypeptide(L)'
;MLLTIAQCLQKLHANELIHGNIDKKNIYMAPDGKYILGDLYSKTKYETLLDCVKRHETNNSSREFADDIYSLGEVGTNLYESLKRSDQTSEVLDQLKSLLEKCLYQDPLLRPNASKTLETLSSLLEQA
;
A
#
# COMPACT_ATOMS: atom_id res chain seq x y z
N MET A 1 10.24 4.47 3.95
CA MET A 1 8.84 4.89 3.75
C MET A 1 7.96 3.77 3.18
N LEU A 2 8.14 3.32 1.92
CA LEU A 2 7.24 2.32 1.28
C LEU A 2 7.15 1.00 2.05
N LEU A 3 8.27 0.52 2.59
CA LEU A 3 8.30 -0.67 3.44
C LEU A 3 7.38 -0.55 4.66
N THR A 4 7.38 0.63 5.32
CA THR A 4 6.52 0.91 6.47
C THR A 4 5.04 0.86 6.07
N ILE A 5 4.67 1.46 4.94
CA ILE A 5 3.28 1.41 4.43
C ILE A 5 2.87 -0.04 4.19
N ALA A 6 3.71 -0.84 3.51
CA ALA A 6 3.43 -2.25 3.25
C ALA A 6 3.30 -3.08 4.54
N GLN A 7 4.14 -2.84 5.55
CA GLN A 7 4.01 -3.46 6.87
C GLN A 7 2.70 -3.09 7.57
N CYS A 8 2.28 -1.83 7.50
CA CYS A 8 1.00 -1.38 8.03
C CYS A 8 -0.16 -2.07 7.31
N LEU A 9 -0.16 -2.09 5.98
CA LEU A 9 -1.21 -2.72 5.19
C LEU A 9 -1.30 -4.22 5.42
N GLN A 10 -0.17 -4.92 5.51
CA GLN A 10 -0.18 -6.35 5.83
C GLN A 10 -0.91 -6.61 7.16
N LYS A 11 -0.60 -5.81 8.20
CA LYS A 11 -1.24 -5.94 9.52
C LYS A 11 -2.72 -5.59 9.47
N LEU A 12 -3.10 -4.52 8.77
CA LEU A 12 -4.50 -4.10 8.64
C LEU A 12 -5.31 -5.16 7.87
N HIS A 13 -4.84 -5.57 6.69
CA HIS A 13 -5.53 -6.53 5.83
C HIS A 13 -5.65 -7.91 6.49
N ALA A 14 -4.64 -8.35 7.26
CA ALA A 14 -4.70 -9.57 8.05
C ALA A 14 -5.78 -9.55 9.15
N ASN A 15 -6.24 -8.36 9.55
CA ASN A 15 -7.33 -8.16 10.51
C ASN A 15 -8.63 -7.69 9.82
N GLU A 16 -8.74 -7.87 8.51
CA GLU A 16 -9.88 -7.43 7.69
C GLU A 16 -10.16 -5.91 7.76
N LEU A 17 -9.12 -5.10 8.00
CA LEU A 17 -9.21 -3.65 8.04
C LEU A 17 -8.62 -3.05 6.77
N ILE A 18 -9.31 -2.05 6.22
CA ILE A 18 -8.86 -1.24 5.09
C ILE A 18 -8.40 0.11 5.64
N HIS A 19 -7.28 0.65 5.15
CA HIS A 19 -6.84 1.98 5.54
C HIS A 19 -7.69 3.06 4.87
N GLY A 20 -7.92 2.94 3.56
CA GLY A 20 -8.87 3.74 2.79
C GLY A 20 -8.49 5.20 2.53
N ASN A 21 -7.27 5.61 2.90
CA ASN A 21 -6.82 7.01 2.81
C ASN A 21 -5.29 7.12 2.79
N ILE A 22 -4.63 6.26 2.01
CA ILE A 22 -3.17 6.32 1.86
C ILE A 22 -2.82 7.44 0.89
N ASP A 23 -2.14 8.46 1.39
CA ASP A 23 -1.66 9.62 0.64
C ASP A 23 -0.36 10.12 1.31
N LYS A 24 0.51 10.76 0.54
CA LYS A 24 1.74 11.41 1.05
C LYS A 24 1.49 12.35 2.22
N LYS A 25 0.33 13.03 2.28
CA LYS A 25 -0.03 13.93 3.39
C LYS A 25 -0.33 13.19 4.70
N ASN A 26 -0.64 11.89 4.60
CA ASN A 26 -1.00 11.02 5.72
C ASN A 26 0.18 10.16 6.18
N ILE A 27 1.38 10.43 5.67
CA ILE A 27 2.62 9.76 6.06
C ILE A 27 3.47 10.76 6.82
N TYR A 28 3.70 10.47 8.09
CA TYR A 28 4.45 11.31 9.01
C TYR A 28 5.83 10.73 9.22
N MET A 29 6.83 11.60 9.44
CA MET A 29 8.17 11.19 9.86
C MET A 29 8.35 11.53 11.33
N ALA A 30 8.61 10.52 12.15
CA ALA A 30 8.89 10.67 13.56
C ALA A 30 10.32 11.22 13.79
N PRO A 31 10.63 11.81 14.97
CA PRO A 31 11.96 12.33 15.28
C PRO A 31 13.10 11.31 15.20
N ASP A 32 12.79 10.02 15.33
CA ASP A 32 13.75 8.92 15.19
C ASP A 32 13.98 8.49 13.72
N GLY A 33 13.43 9.24 12.76
CA GLY A 33 13.54 8.96 11.34
C GLY A 33 12.61 7.85 10.83
N LYS A 34 11.78 7.25 11.69
CA LYS A 34 10.78 6.26 11.25
C LYS A 34 9.58 6.94 10.61
N TYR A 35 8.94 6.23 9.69
CA TYR A 35 7.69 6.67 9.08
C TYR A 35 6.50 6.10 9.85
N ILE A 36 5.43 6.88 9.94
CA ILE A 36 4.15 6.50 10.55
C ILE A 36 3.07 6.75 9.51
N LEU A 37 2.28 5.73 9.21
CA LEU A 37 1.07 5.87 8.41
C LEU A 37 -0.08 6.27 9.35
N GLY A 38 -0.60 7.48 9.18
CA GLY A 38 -1.66 8.05 10.02
C GLY A 38 -2.92 8.38 9.22
N ASP A 39 -3.83 9.13 9.85
CA ASP A 39 -5.16 9.43 9.31
C ASP A 39 -5.89 8.17 8.81
N LEU A 40 -5.88 7.17 9.70
CA LEU A 40 -6.58 5.91 9.49
C LEU A 40 -8.08 6.20 9.42
N TYR A 41 -8.56 6.42 8.21
CA TYR A 41 -9.98 6.36 7.87
C TYR A 41 -10.39 4.89 7.82
N SER A 42 -10.22 4.20 8.96
CA SER A 42 -10.77 2.86 9.09
C SER A 42 -12.27 3.03 8.99
N LYS A 43 -12.83 2.57 7.86
CA LYS A 43 -14.21 2.09 7.80
C LYS A 43 -14.29 0.91 8.77
N THR A 44 -14.25 1.21 10.06
CA THR A 44 -14.35 0.25 11.13
C THR A 44 -15.73 -0.37 10.99
N LYS A 45 -15.83 -1.67 11.27
CA LYS A 45 -17.06 -2.48 11.35
C LYS A 45 -18.27 -1.81 12.03
N TYR A 46 -18.10 -0.68 12.73
CA TYR A 46 -19.16 0.05 13.44
C TYR A 46 -20.06 0.93 12.56
N GLU A 47 -19.55 1.62 11.54
CA GLU A 47 -20.43 2.19 10.50
C GLU A 47 -21.00 1.07 9.60
N THR A 48 -20.35 -0.08 9.61
CA THR A 48 -20.71 -1.25 8.83
C THR A 48 -21.71 -2.19 9.51
N LEU A 49 -22.08 -2.09 10.79
CA LEU A 49 -23.07 -3.05 11.34
C LEU A 49 -24.44 -2.94 10.67
N LEU A 50 -24.84 -1.74 10.23
CA LEU A 50 -26.05 -1.52 9.42
C LEU A 50 -25.85 -1.88 7.93
N ASP A 51 -24.62 -1.83 7.42
CA ASP A 51 -24.31 -2.15 6.03
C ASP A 51 -23.88 -3.61 5.80
N CYS A 52 -23.34 -4.31 6.79
CA CYS A 52 -22.95 -5.72 6.77
C CYS A 52 -24.18 -6.61 6.67
N VAL A 53 -25.30 -6.21 7.29
CA VAL A 53 -26.60 -6.88 7.12
C VAL A 53 -27.11 -6.72 5.68
N LYS A 54 -26.69 -5.68 4.93
CA LYS A 54 -27.04 -5.46 3.52
C LYS A 54 -26.01 -6.02 2.52
N ARG A 55 -24.74 -6.14 2.91
CA ARG A 55 -23.61 -6.49 2.02
C ARG A 55 -23.18 -7.95 2.07
N HIS A 56 -23.78 -8.78 2.92
CA HIS A 56 -23.55 -10.23 2.92
C HIS A 56 -23.91 -10.93 1.58
N GLU A 57 -24.38 -10.19 0.57
CA GLU A 57 -24.63 -10.68 -0.79
C GLU A 57 -23.56 -10.28 -1.84
N THR A 58 -22.49 -9.53 -1.53
CA THR A 58 -21.50 -9.14 -2.58
C THR A 58 -20.03 -9.28 -2.18
N ASN A 59 -19.28 -10.02 -3.01
CA ASN A 59 -17.83 -10.31 -3.00
C ASN A 59 -16.88 -9.09 -3.08
N ASN A 60 -17.23 -7.93 -2.51
CA ASN A 60 -16.50 -6.67 -2.74
C ASN A 60 -15.26 -6.43 -1.86
N SER A 61 -15.05 -7.19 -0.77
CA SER A 61 -13.95 -6.95 0.17
C SER A 61 -12.56 -7.06 -0.46
N SER A 62 -12.34 -8.03 -1.36
CA SER A 62 -11.07 -8.21 -2.06
C SER A 62 -10.69 -6.98 -2.91
N ARG A 63 -11.67 -6.29 -3.48
CA ARG A 63 -11.45 -5.09 -4.29
C ARG A 63 -11.06 -3.90 -3.43
N GLU A 64 -11.67 -3.75 -2.26
CA GLU A 64 -11.37 -2.63 -1.36
C GLU A 64 -9.96 -2.74 -0.75
N PHE A 65 -9.47 -3.95 -0.42
CA PHE A 65 -8.07 -4.13 -0.02
C PHE A 65 -7.09 -3.79 -1.14
N ALA A 66 -7.46 -4.08 -2.39
CA ALA A 66 -6.65 -3.76 -3.55
C ALA A 66 -6.58 -2.24 -3.83
N ASP A 67 -7.50 -1.44 -3.32
CA ASP A 67 -7.44 0.03 -3.42
C ASP A 67 -6.34 0.63 -2.52
N ASP A 68 -6.15 0.09 -1.31
CA ASP A 68 -4.99 0.45 -0.48
C ASP A 68 -3.66 0.16 -1.21
N ILE A 69 -3.59 -0.93 -1.96
CA ILE A 69 -2.41 -1.29 -2.76
C ILE A 69 -2.20 -0.31 -3.91
N TYR A 70 -3.27 0.13 -4.57
CA TYR A 70 -3.19 1.15 -5.61
C TYR A 70 -2.64 2.46 -5.05
N SER A 71 -3.18 2.93 -3.93
CA SER A 71 -2.71 4.15 -3.27
C SER A 71 -1.25 4.05 -2.81
N LEU A 72 -0.79 2.88 -2.33
CA LEU A 72 0.63 2.64 -2.09
C LEU A 72 1.45 2.80 -3.39
N GLY A 73 0.96 2.26 -4.50
CA GLY A 73 1.55 2.42 -5.82
C GLY A 73 1.69 3.88 -6.25
N GLU A 74 0.68 4.72 -6.01
CA GLU A 74 0.73 6.15 -6.32
C GLU A 74 1.78 6.89 -5.48
N VAL A 75 1.80 6.64 -4.17
CA VAL A 75 2.83 7.19 -3.28
C VAL A 75 4.22 6.74 -3.70
N GLY A 76 4.38 5.47 -4.04
CA GLY A 76 5.64 4.89 -4.49
C GLY A 76 6.14 5.44 -5.81
N THR A 77 5.27 5.64 -6.80
CA THR A 77 5.63 6.24 -8.09
C THR A 77 6.11 7.67 -7.92
N ASN A 78 5.45 8.47 -7.07
CA ASN A 78 5.92 9.82 -6.75
C ASN A 78 7.32 9.84 -6.12
N LEU A 79 7.61 8.88 -5.24
CA LEU A 79 8.95 8.71 -4.67
C LEU A 79 9.97 8.27 -5.72
N TYR A 80 9.62 7.28 -6.54
CA TYR A 80 10.46 6.74 -7.60
C TYR A 80 10.90 7.82 -8.59
N GLU A 81 9.98 8.68 -9.05
CA GLU A 81 10.30 9.80 -9.94
C GLU A 81 11.27 10.81 -9.31
N SER A 82 11.27 10.93 -7.98
CA SER A 82 12.24 11.77 -7.27
C SER A 82 13.62 11.12 -7.19
N LEU A 83 13.67 9.79 -7.05
CA LEU A 83 14.92 9.00 -7.01
C LEU A 83 15.57 8.87 -8.39
N LYS A 84 14.79 8.64 -9.45
CA LYS A 84 15.32 8.47 -10.81
C LYS A 84 16.15 9.67 -11.31
N ARG A 85 15.85 10.88 -10.82
CA ARG A 85 16.57 12.10 -11.21
C ARG A 85 18.01 12.18 -10.71
N SER A 86 18.46 11.24 -9.86
CA SER A 86 19.84 11.22 -9.34
C SER A 86 20.83 10.37 -10.16
N ASP A 87 20.52 10.05 -11.42
CA ASP A 87 21.40 9.35 -12.41
C ASP A 87 21.95 7.97 -12.00
N GLN A 88 21.43 7.37 -10.92
CA GLN A 88 21.77 6.02 -10.49
C GLN A 88 20.68 5.04 -10.93
N THR A 89 20.67 4.61 -12.18
CA THR A 89 19.86 3.44 -12.58
C THR A 89 20.53 2.16 -12.09
N SER A 90 19.92 1.50 -11.10
CA SER A 90 20.30 0.19 -10.62
C SER A 90 19.20 -0.83 -10.92
N GLU A 91 19.57 -2.11 -11.02
CA GLU A 91 18.61 -3.22 -11.18
C GLU A 91 17.51 -3.19 -10.10
N VAL A 92 17.84 -2.75 -8.88
CA VAL A 92 16.89 -2.56 -7.77
C VAL A 92 15.82 -1.52 -8.11
N LEU A 93 16.18 -0.42 -8.78
CA LEU A 93 15.20 0.59 -9.20
C LEU A 93 14.27 0.08 -10.30
N ASP A 94 14.75 -0.74 -11.22
CA ASP A 94 13.90 -1.35 -12.25
C ASP A 94 12.91 -2.35 -11.65
N GLN A 95 13.37 -3.16 -10.69
CA GLN A 95 12.50 -4.07 -9.95
C GLN A 95 11.47 -3.32 -9.09
N LEU A 96 11.87 -2.22 -8.44
CA LEU A 96 10.97 -1.33 -7.72
C LEU A 96 9.90 -0.76 -8.67
N LYS A 97 10.33 -0.25 -9.83
CA LYS A 97 9.40 0.27 -10.85
C LYS A 97 8.39 -0.79 -11.28
N SER A 98 8.84 -2.02 -11.57
CA SER A 98 7.97 -3.13 -11.95
C SER A 98 6.93 -3.46 -10.87
N LEU A 99 7.32 -3.42 -9.59
CA LEU A 99 6.38 -3.61 -8.48
C LEU A 99 5.33 -2.49 -8.46
N LEU A 100 5.75 -1.22 -8.57
CA LEU A 100 4.85 -0.07 -8.54
C LEU A 100 3.85 -0.09 -9.69
N GLU A 101 4.28 -0.48 -10.89
CA GLU A 101 3.39 -0.65 -12.04
C GLU A 101 2.32 -1.72 -11.79
N LYS A 102 2.67 -2.84 -11.14
CA LYS A 102 1.70 -3.88 -10.76
C LYS A 102 0.70 -3.42 -9.70
N CYS A 103 1.14 -2.59 -8.74
CA CYS A 103 0.23 -1.97 -7.77
C CYS A 103 -0.82 -1.08 -8.45
N LEU A 104 -0.47 -0.48 -9.60
CA LEU A 104 -1.31 0.47 -10.34
C LEU A 104 -2.18 -0.17 -11.44
N TYR A 105 -2.29 -1.51 -11.47
CA TYR A 105 -3.17 -2.17 -12.44
C TYR A 105 -4.63 -1.74 -12.30
N GLN A 106 -5.29 -1.56 -13.44
CA GLN A 106 -6.70 -1.12 -13.50
C GLN A 106 -7.64 -2.16 -12.90
N ASP A 107 -7.41 -3.45 -13.19
CA ASP A 107 -8.12 -4.54 -12.53
C ASP A 107 -7.56 -4.77 -11.13
N PRO A 108 -8.35 -4.54 -10.05
CA PRO A 108 -7.89 -4.72 -8.68
C PRO A 108 -7.45 -6.17 -8.37
N LEU A 109 -7.98 -7.16 -9.08
CA LEU A 109 -7.63 -8.57 -8.85
C LEU A 109 -6.24 -8.95 -9.37
N LEU A 110 -5.67 -8.14 -10.25
CA LEU A 110 -4.32 -8.34 -10.79
C LEU A 110 -3.25 -7.64 -9.95
N ARG A 111 -3.64 -6.77 -8.99
CA ARG A 111 -2.72 -6.11 -8.07
C ARG A 111 -2.16 -7.13 -7.07
N PRO A 112 -0.91 -7.00 -6.62
CA PRO A 112 -0.40 -7.83 -5.51
C PRO A 112 -1.18 -7.54 -4.23
N ASN A 113 -1.27 -8.52 -3.33
CA ASN A 113 -1.78 -8.26 -1.98
C ASN A 113 -0.68 -7.66 -1.08
N ALA A 114 -1.07 -7.14 0.09
CA ALA A 114 -0.14 -6.48 1.01
C ALA A 114 1.05 -7.37 1.44
N SER A 115 0.82 -8.68 1.64
CA SER A 115 1.88 -9.62 1.99
C SER A 115 2.92 -9.74 0.86
N LYS A 116 2.47 -9.88 -0.40
CA LYS A 116 3.39 -10.00 -1.53
C LYS A 116 4.14 -8.70 -1.79
N THR A 117 3.47 -7.56 -1.64
CA THR A 117 4.09 -6.24 -1.73
C THR A 117 5.18 -6.05 -0.67
N LEU A 118 4.92 -6.44 0.58
CA LEU A 118 5.90 -6.37 1.65
C LEU A 118 7.12 -7.27 1.38
N GLU A 119 6.88 -8.54 1.01
CA GLU A 119 7.94 -9.50 0.68
C GLU A 119 8.87 -8.95 -0.41
N THR A 120 8.29 -8.41 -1.48
CA THR A 120 9.04 -7.84 -2.61
C THR A 120 9.86 -6.63 -2.14
N LEU A 121 9.27 -5.70 -1.39
CA LEU A 121 9.98 -4.52 -0.89
C LEU A 121 11.11 -4.87 0.09
N SER A 122 10.93 -5.86 0.97
CA SER A 122 11.98 -6.34 1.87
C SER A 122 13.16 -6.90 1.09
N SER A 123 12.89 -7.75 0.10
CA SER A 123 13.93 -8.34 -0.75
C SER A 123 14.71 -7.30 -1.55
N LEU A 124 14.06 -6.23 -2.01
CA LEU A 124 14.74 -5.13 -2.70
C LEU A 124 15.69 -4.36 -1.77
N LEU A 125 15.31 -4.18 -0.51
CA LEU A 125 16.13 -3.46 0.47
C LEU A 125 17.37 -4.25 0.87
N GLU A 126 17.28 -5.59 0.92
CA GLU A 126 18.43 -6.46 1.21
C GLU A 126 19.48 -6.47 0.08
N GLN A 127 19.10 -6.06 -1.14
CA GLN A 127 19.97 -5.97 -2.31
C GLN A 127 20.60 -4.58 -2.50
N ALA A 128 20.13 -3.57 -1.77
CA ALA A 128 20.55 -2.16 -1.90
C ALA A 128 21.67 -1.79 -0.91
#